data_AF-J9W5L6-F1
#
_entry.id   AF-J9W5L6-F1
#
_cell.length_a   1.000
_cell.length_b   1.000
_cell.length_c   1.000
_cell.angle_alpha   90.00
_cell.angle_beta   90.00
_cell.angle_gamma   90.00
#
_symmetry.space_group_name_H-M   'P 1'
#
loop_
_entity.id
_entity.type
_entity.pdbx_description
1 polymer ?
#
loop_
_entity_poly.entity_id
_entity_poly.type
_entity_poly.pdbx_seq_one_letter_code
_entity_poly.pdbx_strand_id
1 'polypeptide(L)'
;MHHPMKINGQHNEVAVDRLSNPDAYHFLMQSSENLIQLAIQTNTQVLIHGAYNSPVSDILSNYPSIDSARKVVFSRLDHFKSLGGDHVMFENSISPLFDYGDPKIENLIIEHQYRLCYDTSHGFIVLHGDNSKLKASMAHLRDQVVHYHFVDSMGQFHDSLELGKGAIDWQPLKSVVNPDATDIFEINLKDQMNSQEMRASYQYLKASWQTSG
;
A
#
# COMPACT_ATOMS: atom_id res chain seq x y z
N MET A 1 -4.31 0.72 -12.31
CA MET A 1 -4.06 -0.72 -12.55
C MET A 1 -3.26 -1.25 -11.38
N HIS A 2 -3.44 -2.51 -11.03
CA HIS A 2 -2.72 -3.14 -9.93
C HIS A 2 -1.68 -4.11 -10.48
N HIS A 3 -0.46 -4.14 -9.92
CA HIS A 3 0.56 -5.10 -10.33
C HIS A 3 0.16 -6.55 -9.97
N PRO A 4 0.66 -7.59 -10.66
CA PRO A 4 0.24 -8.96 -10.37
C PRO A 4 0.67 -9.38 -8.97
N MET A 5 -0.29 -9.78 -8.14
CA MET A 5 -0.02 -10.10 -6.73
C MET A 5 0.71 -11.41 -6.51
N LYS A 6 0.60 -12.35 -7.45
CA LYS A 6 1.12 -13.71 -7.28
C LYS A 6 1.72 -14.29 -8.56
N ILE A 7 2.71 -15.16 -8.39
CA ILE A 7 3.22 -16.09 -9.39
C ILE A 7 3.27 -17.49 -8.78
N ASN A 8 2.73 -18.50 -9.47
CA ASN A 8 2.71 -19.89 -9.01
C ASN A 8 2.18 -20.07 -7.57
N GLY A 9 1.17 -19.27 -7.20
CA GLY A 9 0.55 -19.28 -5.86
C GLY A 9 1.32 -18.54 -4.76
N GLN A 10 2.55 -18.09 -5.04
CA GLN A 10 3.37 -17.29 -4.12
C GLN A 10 3.22 -15.80 -4.38
N HIS A 11 3.38 -14.97 -3.35
CA HIS A 11 3.35 -13.52 -3.50
C HIS A 11 4.49 -13.02 -4.39
N ASN A 12 4.19 -12.06 -5.26
CA ASN A 12 5.13 -11.45 -6.17
C ASN A 12 5.94 -10.36 -5.44
N GLU A 13 6.74 -10.79 -4.46
CA GLU A 13 7.46 -9.89 -3.57
C GLU A 13 8.48 -9.02 -4.31
N VAL A 14 8.44 -7.71 -4.09
CA VAL A 14 9.45 -6.78 -4.63
C VAL A 14 10.85 -7.13 -4.12
N ALA A 15 10.97 -7.82 -2.99
CA ALA A 15 12.24 -8.30 -2.45
C ALA A 15 12.65 -9.70 -2.95
N VAL A 16 12.01 -10.29 -3.94
CA VAL A 16 12.39 -11.63 -4.43
C VAL A 16 13.87 -11.69 -4.80
N ASP A 17 14.62 -12.65 -4.25
CA ASP A 17 16.05 -12.78 -4.56
C ASP A 17 16.25 -13.41 -5.94
N ARG A 18 17.11 -12.78 -6.75
CA ARG A 18 17.35 -13.19 -8.13
C ARG A 18 18.11 -14.51 -8.22
N LEU A 19 18.99 -14.79 -7.25
CA LEU A 19 19.83 -15.98 -7.30
C LEU A 19 19.06 -17.23 -6.86
N SER A 20 18.24 -17.11 -5.81
CA SER A 20 17.43 -18.20 -5.30
C SER A 20 16.16 -18.45 -6.11
N ASN A 21 15.56 -17.41 -6.70
CA ASN A 21 14.34 -17.53 -7.50
C ASN A 21 14.36 -16.65 -8.76
N PRO A 22 15.17 -17.00 -9.78
CA PRO A 22 15.34 -16.20 -10.98
C PRO A 22 14.03 -16.03 -11.76
N ASP A 23 13.18 -17.05 -11.82
CA ASP A 23 11.91 -16.99 -12.57
C ASP A 23 10.93 -15.99 -11.95
N ALA A 24 10.77 -16.00 -10.62
CA ALA A 24 9.93 -15.03 -9.93
C ALA A 24 10.53 -13.61 -10.01
N TYR A 25 11.85 -13.46 -9.94
CA TYR A 25 12.51 -12.19 -10.19
C TYR A 25 12.23 -11.66 -11.61
N HIS A 26 12.39 -12.50 -12.63
CA HIS A 26 12.11 -12.12 -14.01
C HIS A 26 10.64 -11.75 -14.20
N PHE A 27 9.72 -12.51 -13.62
CA PHE A 27 8.30 -12.18 -13.67
C PHE A 27 7.99 -10.85 -12.98
N LEU A 28 8.49 -10.62 -11.76
CA LEU A 28 8.31 -9.36 -11.03
C LEU A 28 8.75 -8.17 -11.89
N MET A 29 10.00 -8.20 -12.35
CA MET A 29 10.59 -7.08 -13.10
C MET A 29 9.83 -6.86 -14.41
N GLN A 30 9.64 -7.92 -15.21
CA GLN A 30 9.03 -7.78 -16.54
C GLN A 30 7.55 -7.38 -16.45
N SER A 31 6.79 -7.95 -15.51
CA SER A 31 5.37 -7.63 -15.37
C SER A 31 5.16 -6.19 -14.87
N SER A 32 5.97 -5.72 -13.92
CA SER A 32 5.95 -4.33 -13.45
C SER A 32 6.34 -3.36 -14.56
N GLU A 33 7.43 -3.62 -15.29
CA GLU A 33 7.89 -2.77 -16.40
C GLU A 33 6.85 -2.70 -17.53
N ASN A 34 6.26 -3.83 -17.91
CA ASN A 34 5.21 -3.88 -18.93
C ASN A 34 3.96 -3.08 -18.50
N LEU A 35 3.54 -3.19 -17.23
CA LEU A 35 2.39 -2.44 -16.74
C LEU A 35 2.68 -0.94 -16.63
N ILE A 36 3.90 -0.55 -16.24
CA ILE A 36 4.32 0.85 -16.26
C ILE A 36 4.27 1.38 -17.70
N GLN A 37 4.81 0.64 -18.66
CA GLN A 37 4.77 1.04 -20.07
C GLN A 37 3.34 1.17 -20.58
N LEU A 38 2.46 0.23 -20.24
CA LEU A 38 1.04 0.31 -20.58
C LEU A 38 0.37 1.52 -19.90
N ALA A 39 0.71 1.82 -18.65
CA ALA A 39 0.18 2.96 -17.92
C ALA A 39 0.55 4.28 -18.62
N ILE A 40 1.79 4.41 -19.06
CA ILE A 40 2.26 5.57 -19.86
C ILE A 40 1.48 5.65 -21.17
N GLN A 41 1.39 4.54 -21.94
CA GLN A 41 0.72 4.51 -23.25
C GLN A 41 -0.77 4.85 -23.16
N THR A 42 -1.43 4.48 -22.07
CA THR A 42 -2.86 4.68 -21.86
C THR A 42 -3.19 5.90 -21.02
N ASN A 43 -2.16 6.65 -20.57
CA ASN A 43 -2.29 7.74 -19.61
C ASN A 43 -3.08 7.33 -18.35
N THR A 44 -2.77 6.16 -17.81
CA THR A 44 -3.30 5.65 -16.54
C THR A 44 -2.20 5.59 -15.50
N GLN A 45 -2.54 5.17 -14.28
CA GLN A 45 -1.57 4.95 -13.21
C GLN A 45 -1.51 3.44 -12.86
N VAL A 46 -0.33 2.95 -12.50
CA VAL A 46 -0.09 1.63 -11.94
C VAL A 46 0.30 1.74 -10.47
N LEU A 47 -0.33 0.93 -9.64
CA LEU A 47 0.02 0.72 -8.25
C LEU A 47 0.92 -0.52 -8.14
N ILE A 48 2.03 -0.37 -7.45
CA ILE A 48 2.94 -1.46 -7.08
C ILE A 48 3.02 -1.51 -5.54
N HIS A 49 2.69 -2.63 -4.89
CA HIS A 49 3.00 -2.74 -3.46
C HIS A 49 4.50 -2.79 -3.26
N GLY A 50 5.03 -2.08 -2.27
CA GLY A 50 6.44 -2.18 -1.95
C GLY A 50 6.84 -3.53 -1.34
N ALA A 51 5.89 -4.26 -0.77
CA ALA A 51 6.03 -5.64 -0.32
C ALA A 51 4.65 -6.29 -0.14
N TYR A 52 4.60 -7.60 0.05
CA TYR A 52 3.38 -8.31 0.48
C TYR A 52 3.47 -8.71 1.95
N ASN A 53 3.31 -9.99 2.26
CA ASN A 53 3.23 -10.50 3.63
C ASN A 53 4.08 -11.77 3.81
N SER A 54 5.14 -11.94 3.01
CA SER A 54 6.10 -13.02 3.23
C SER A 54 6.56 -13.07 4.69
N PRO A 55 6.58 -14.27 5.31
CA PRO A 55 7.10 -14.43 6.65
C PRO A 55 8.51 -13.86 6.79
N VAL A 56 8.80 -13.24 7.94
CA VAL A 56 10.14 -12.71 8.24
C VAL A 56 11.22 -13.79 8.14
N SER A 57 10.91 -15.04 8.50
CA SER A 57 11.82 -16.17 8.32
C SER A 57 12.23 -16.39 6.86
N ASP A 58 11.30 -16.22 5.93
CA ASP A 58 11.51 -16.48 4.51
C ASP A 58 12.33 -15.34 3.88
N ILE A 59 12.06 -14.11 4.32
CA ILE A 59 12.89 -12.94 3.98
C ILE A 59 14.33 -13.16 4.46
N LEU A 60 14.51 -13.55 5.73
CA LEU A 60 15.83 -13.75 6.33
C LEU A 60 16.56 -15.00 5.80
N SER A 61 15.87 -15.91 5.12
CA SER A 61 16.51 -17.03 4.42
C SER A 61 17.30 -16.58 3.18
N ASN A 62 16.92 -15.43 2.58
CA ASN A 62 17.54 -14.88 1.38
C ASN A 62 18.39 -13.63 1.66
N TYR A 63 18.18 -12.96 2.79
CA TYR A 63 18.86 -11.72 3.15
C TYR A 63 19.46 -11.77 4.55
N PRO A 64 20.64 -11.16 4.77
CA PRO A 64 21.29 -11.16 6.08
C PRO A 64 20.54 -10.31 7.14
N SER A 65 19.65 -9.43 6.71
CA SER A 65 18.81 -8.62 7.59
C SER A 65 17.60 -8.05 6.85
N ILE A 66 16.60 -7.58 7.61
CA ILE A 66 15.46 -6.81 7.08
C ILE A 66 15.95 -5.54 6.38
N ASP A 67 16.94 -4.84 6.93
CA ASP A 67 17.47 -3.62 6.31
C ASP A 67 18.13 -3.91 4.96
N SER A 68 18.80 -5.05 4.81
CA SER A 68 19.36 -5.47 3.53
C SER A 68 18.27 -5.78 2.49
N ALA A 69 17.21 -6.48 2.89
CA ALA A 69 16.07 -6.75 2.02
C ALA A 69 15.34 -5.45 1.64
N ARG A 70 15.17 -4.53 2.60
CA ARG A 70 14.56 -3.21 2.37
C ARG A 70 15.36 -2.39 1.36
N LYS A 71 16.70 -2.37 1.44
CA LYS A 71 17.54 -1.71 0.41
C LYS A 71 17.27 -2.25 -1.00
N VAL A 72 17.03 -3.55 -1.14
CA VAL A 72 16.66 -4.15 -2.44
C VAL A 72 15.29 -3.66 -2.89
N VAL A 73 14.31 -3.59 -1.99
CA VAL A 73 12.98 -3.01 -2.29
C VAL A 73 13.14 -1.58 -2.78
N PHE A 74 13.75 -0.69 -1.99
CA PHE A 74 13.92 0.72 -2.36
C PHE A 74 14.65 0.87 -3.70
N SER A 75 15.73 0.12 -3.94
CA SER A 75 16.42 0.17 -5.24
C SER A 75 15.54 -0.23 -6.43
N ARG A 76 14.60 -1.16 -6.25
CA ARG A 76 13.66 -1.58 -7.31
C ARG A 76 12.51 -0.58 -7.46
N LEU A 77 12.02 -0.01 -6.37
CA LEU A 77 11.03 1.07 -6.41
C LEU A 77 11.60 2.32 -7.08
N ASP A 78 12.85 2.68 -6.83
CA ASP A 78 13.57 3.75 -7.54
C ASP A 78 13.63 3.50 -9.04
N HIS A 79 13.94 2.27 -9.45
CA HIS A 79 13.92 1.86 -10.85
C HIS A 79 12.52 2.05 -11.45
N PHE A 80 11.48 1.51 -10.82
CA PHE A 80 10.10 1.66 -11.28
C PHE A 80 9.64 3.13 -11.32
N LYS A 81 10.00 3.93 -10.32
CA LYS A 81 9.78 5.38 -10.29
C LYS A 81 10.45 6.06 -11.49
N SER A 82 11.71 5.73 -11.76
CA SER A 82 12.45 6.34 -12.88
C SER A 82 11.83 6.02 -14.24
N LEU A 83 11.23 4.83 -14.38
CA LEU A 83 10.52 4.41 -15.59
C LEU A 83 9.14 5.05 -15.72
N GLY A 84 8.37 5.08 -14.63
CA GLY A 84 6.95 5.46 -14.66
C GLY A 84 6.65 6.93 -14.39
N GLY A 85 7.52 7.65 -13.66
CA GLY A 85 7.25 9.02 -13.22
C GLY A 85 5.89 9.13 -12.53
N ASP A 86 5.01 10.00 -13.03
CA ASP A 86 3.67 10.21 -12.50
C ASP A 86 2.67 9.07 -12.78
N HIS A 87 3.07 8.07 -13.56
CA HIS A 87 2.25 6.90 -13.88
C HIS A 87 2.42 5.74 -12.90
N VAL A 88 3.31 5.84 -11.90
CA VAL A 88 3.52 4.80 -10.89
C VAL A 88 3.34 5.36 -9.49
N MET A 89 2.71 4.57 -8.62
CA MET A 89 2.60 4.83 -7.19
C MET A 89 2.87 3.56 -6.39
N PHE A 90 3.31 3.73 -5.14
CA PHE A 90 3.69 2.62 -4.27
C PHE A 90 2.80 2.51 -3.06
N GLU A 91 2.27 1.32 -2.82
CA GLU A 91 1.41 1.03 -1.67
C GLU A 91 2.20 0.43 -0.52
N ASN A 92 1.88 0.83 0.70
CA ASN A 92 2.34 0.15 1.91
C ASN A 92 1.79 -1.27 2.02
N SER A 93 2.39 -2.01 2.93
CA SER A 93 1.97 -3.34 3.31
C SER A 93 2.08 -3.51 4.83
N ILE A 94 1.72 -4.71 5.30
CA ILE A 94 2.01 -5.15 6.67
C ILE A 94 3.42 -5.76 6.82
N SER A 95 4.17 -5.88 5.72
CA SER A 95 5.54 -6.39 5.76
C SER A 95 6.50 -5.28 6.20
N PRO A 96 7.50 -5.61 7.03
CA PRO A 96 8.50 -4.63 7.47
C PRO A 96 9.36 -4.09 6.32
N LEU A 97 9.26 -4.65 5.12
CA LEU A 97 10.04 -4.20 3.97
C LEU A 97 9.52 -2.88 3.38
N PHE A 98 8.23 -2.59 3.52
CA PHE A 98 7.62 -1.35 3.02
C PHE A 98 6.29 -1.08 3.77
N ASP A 99 6.40 -0.85 5.08
CA ASP A 99 5.32 -0.48 5.98
C ASP A 99 5.30 1.04 6.24
N TYR A 100 4.14 1.56 6.64
CA TYR A 100 3.97 2.93 7.13
C TYR A 100 3.62 2.88 8.62
N GLY A 101 4.14 3.82 9.41
CA GLY A 101 3.95 3.89 10.85
C GLY A 101 5.25 4.05 11.67
N ASP A 102 6.42 3.77 11.08
CA ASP A 102 7.72 4.11 11.67
C ASP A 102 8.27 5.40 11.02
N PRO A 103 8.39 6.51 11.77
CA PRO A 103 8.90 7.77 11.24
C PRO A 103 10.27 7.68 10.55
N LYS A 104 11.13 6.73 10.94
CA LYS A 104 12.42 6.53 10.27
C LYS A 104 12.27 5.97 8.87
N ILE A 105 11.36 5.02 8.69
CA ILE A 105 11.06 4.41 7.40
C ILE A 105 10.30 5.41 6.52
N GLU A 106 9.35 6.14 7.10
CA GLU A 106 8.60 7.18 6.41
C GLU A 106 9.49 8.33 5.95
N ASN A 107 10.46 8.77 6.76
CA ASN A 107 11.44 9.78 6.33
C ASN A 107 12.25 9.29 5.13
N LEU A 108 12.65 8.01 5.11
CA LEU A 108 13.33 7.44 3.95
C LEU A 108 12.41 7.43 2.71
N ILE A 109 11.16 7.02 2.86
CA ILE A 109 10.15 7.10 1.79
C ILE A 109 10.03 8.54 1.25
N ILE A 110 10.00 9.53 2.15
CA ILE A 110 9.93 10.94 1.81
C ILE A 110 11.17 11.39 1.01
N GLU A 111 12.37 11.01 1.46
CA GLU A 111 13.64 11.31 0.78
C GLU A 111 13.69 10.73 -0.63
N HIS A 112 13.14 9.54 -0.84
CA HIS A 112 13.03 8.92 -2.16
C HIS A 112 11.98 9.59 -3.06
N GLN A 113 11.17 10.53 -2.54
CA GLN A 113 10.15 11.27 -3.28
C GLN A 113 9.20 10.37 -4.07
N TYR A 114 8.67 9.35 -3.41
CA TYR A 114 7.71 8.44 -4.00
C TYR A 114 6.32 9.07 -4.10
N ARG A 115 5.56 8.67 -5.13
CA ARG A 115 4.10 8.83 -5.17
C ARG A 115 3.50 7.67 -4.40
N LEU A 116 2.70 7.94 -3.38
CA LEU A 116 2.22 6.90 -2.46
C LEU A 116 0.75 6.58 -2.71
N CYS A 117 0.44 5.29 -2.65
CA CYS A 117 -0.86 4.82 -2.22
C CYS A 117 -0.78 4.53 -0.72
N TYR A 118 -1.74 5.03 0.06
CA TYR A 118 -1.84 4.71 1.48
C TYR A 118 -3.06 3.82 1.71
N ASP A 119 -2.83 2.55 2.05
CA ASP A 119 -3.86 1.66 2.58
C ASP A 119 -3.98 1.84 4.10
N THR A 120 -5.17 2.27 4.54
CA THR A 120 -5.43 2.58 5.95
C THR A 120 -5.42 1.35 6.84
N SER A 121 -5.83 0.19 6.33
CA SER A 121 -5.83 -1.06 7.09
C SER A 121 -4.41 -1.56 7.33
N HIS A 122 -3.54 -1.51 6.31
CA HIS A 122 -2.14 -1.90 6.42
C HIS A 122 -1.43 -1.08 7.50
N GLY A 123 -1.54 0.26 7.43
CA GLY A 123 -0.97 1.14 8.44
C GLY A 123 -1.54 0.86 9.84
N PHE A 124 -2.85 0.65 9.96
CA PHE A 124 -3.48 0.40 11.26
C PHE A 124 -3.04 -0.93 11.89
N ILE A 125 -2.82 -1.98 11.08
CA ILE A 125 -2.29 -3.28 11.53
C ILE A 125 -0.84 -3.15 12.00
N VAL A 126 0.02 -2.49 11.21
CA VAL A 126 1.42 -2.21 11.58
C VAL A 126 1.48 -1.44 12.91
N LEU A 127 0.55 -0.52 13.10
CA LEU A 127 0.44 0.31 14.30
C LEU A 127 -0.36 -0.34 15.44
N HIS A 128 -0.70 -1.62 15.30
CA HIS A 128 -1.38 -2.43 16.31
C HIS A 128 -2.70 -1.83 16.82
N GLY A 129 -3.48 -1.25 15.90
CA GLY A 129 -4.79 -0.67 16.21
C GLY A 129 -4.76 0.70 16.87
N ASP A 130 -3.62 1.42 16.80
CA ASP A 130 -3.47 2.74 17.41
C ASP A 130 -3.90 3.88 16.46
N ASN A 131 -5.09 4.43 16.70
CA ASN A 131 -5.65 5.54 15.91
C ASN A 131 -4.81 6.82 15.97
N SER A 132 -4.15 7.10 17.09
CA SER A 132 -3.33 8.31 17.22
C SER A 132 -2.10 8.21 16.34
N LYS A 133 -1.47 7.03 16.31
CA LYS A 133 -0.34 6.76 15.42
C LYS A 133 -0.76 6.70 13.95
N LEU A 134 -1.92 6.11 13.64
CA LEU A 134 -2.42 6.06 12.26
C LEU A 134 -2.60 7.48 11.72
N LYS A 135 -3.27 8.34 12.50
CA LYS A 135 -3.43 9.75 12.15
C LYS A 135 -2.08 10.45 11.97
N ALA A 136 -1.10 10.18 12.83
CA ALA A 136 0.23 10.78 12.73
C ALA A 136 0.97 10.34 11.46
N SER A 137 0.94 9.04 11.13
CA SER A 137 1.55 8.48 9.91
C SER A 137 0.92 9.06 8.64
N MET A 138 -0.42 9.07 8.57
CA MET A 138 -1.15 9.68 7.44
C MET A 138 -0.82 11.16 7.30
N ALA A 139 -0.69 11.90 8.40
CA ALA A 139 -0.32 13.32 8.36
C ALA A 139 1.12 13.53 7.86
N HIS A 140 2.05 12.68 8.29
CA HIS A 140 3.46 12.76 7.96
C HIS A 140 3.72 12.48 6.47
N LEU A 141 3.00 11.51 5.91
CA LEU A 141 3.11 11.15 4.49
C LEU A 141 2.17 11.93 3.56
N ARG A 142 1.23 12.71 4.11
CA ARG A 142 0.10 13.35 3.40
C ARG A 142 0.47 13.92 2.04
N ASP A 143 1.52 14.73 1.97
CA ASP A 143 1.84 15.49 0.76
C ASP A 143 2.42 14.62 -0.38
N GLN A 144 2.81 13.37 -0.09
CA GLN A 144 3.23 12.38 -1.08
C GLN A 144 2.16 11.35 -1.42
N VAL A 145 1.08 11.28 -0.64
CA VAL A 145 -0.04 10.40 -0.94
C VAL A 145 -0.86 10.98 -2.08
N VAL A 146 -0.91 10.24 -3.18
CA VAL A 146 -1.70 10.58 -4.39
C VAL A 146 -2.91 9.67 -4.57
N HIS A 147 -2.97 8.57 -3.81
CA HIS A 147 -4.08 7.63 -3.79
C HIS A 147 -4.30 7.05 -2.40
N TYR A 148 -5.54 6.80 -2.01
CA TYR A 148 -5.87 6.08 -0.79
C TYR A 148 -6.65 4.81 -1.10
N HIS A 149 -6.29 3.73 -0.42
CA HIS A 149 -7.19 2.61 -0.20
C HIS A 149 -7.82 2.81 1.19
N PHE A 150 -9.08 3.24 1.20
CA PHE A 150 -9.84 3.35 2.44
C PHE A 150 -10.44 1.99 2.79
N VAL A 151 -9.86 1.40 3.82
CA VAL A 151 -10.17 0.05 4.29
C VAL A 151 -10.18 0.08 5.81
N ASP A 152 -11.24 -0.44 6.42
CA ASP A 152 -11.33 -0.52 7.87
C ASP A 152 -10.68 -1.79 8.39
N SER A 153 -10.29 -1.81 9.66
CA SER A 153 -9.63 -2.95 10.27
C SER A 153 -9.76 -2.96 11.78
N MET A 154 -9.68 -4.15 12.35
CA MET A 154 -9.50 -4.37 13.79
C MET A 154 -8.04 -4.21 14.24
N GLY A 155 -7.09 -4.03 13.31
CA GLY A 155 -5.68 -3.76 13.61
C GLY A 155 -4.87 -4.99 14.05
N GLN A 156 -5.38 -6.19 13.79
CA GLN A 156 -4.76 -7.47 14.24
C GLN A 156 -4.21 -8.32 13.09
N PHE A 157 -4.97 -8.39 12.00
CA PHE A 157 -4.64 -9.14 10.79
C PHE A 157 -5.32 -8.47 9.60
N HIS A 158 -4.98 -8.92 8.39
CA HIS A 158 -5.55 -8.39 7.16
C HIS A 158 -7.01 -8.85 6.99
N ASP A 159 -7.95 -8.01 7.44
CA ASP A 159 -9.40 -8.30 7.51
C ASP A 159 -10.23 -7.60 6.43
N SER A 160 -9.70 -6.53 5.81
CA SER A 160 -10.29 -5.78 4.69
C SER A 160 -11.78 -5.44 4.89
N LEU A 161 -12.08 -4.78 6.02
CA LEU A 161 -13.45 -4.54 6.45
C LEU A 161 -14.07 -3.32 5.77
N GLU A 162 -15.40 -3.35 5.63
CA GLU A 162 -16.21 -2.18 5.29
C GLU A 162 -15.99 -1.05 6.31
N LEU A 163 -16.04 0.20 5.86
CA LEU A 163 -15.89 1.35 6.73
C LEU A 163 -16.98 1.42 7.81
N GLY A 164 -16.55 1.67 9.05
CA GLY A 164 -17.40 1.68 10.23
C GLY A 164 -17.66 0.29 10.82
N LYS A 165 -16.96 -0.74 10.33
CA LYS A 165 -17.03 -2.11 10.87
C LYS A 165 -15.75 -2.53 11.61
N GLY A 166 -14.67 -1.76 11.48
CA GLY A 166 -13.45 -1.95 12.23
C GLY A 166 -13.30 -0.96 13.38
N ALA A 167 -12.07 -0.79 13.83
CA ALA A 167 -11.69 0.06 14.96
C ALA A 167 -10.99 1.36 14.53
N ILE A 168 -10.90 1.64 13.23
CA ILE A 168 -10.36 2.92 12.74
C ILE A 168 -11.34 4.05 13.08
N ASP A 169 -10.84 5.09 13.74
CA ASP A 169 -11.58 6.32 14.00
C ASP A 169 -11.47 7.23 12.78
N TRP A 170 -12.47 7.16 11.91
CA TRP A 170 -12.47 7.84 10.62
C TRP A 170 -12.61 9.36 10.71
N GLN A 171 -13.28 9.89 11.74
CA GLN A 171 -13.59 11.33 11.79
C GLN A 171 -12.29 12.17 11.88
N PRO A 172 -11.33 11.87 12.78
CA PRO A 172 -10.10 12.65 12.89
C PRO A 172 -9.22 12.59 11.64
N LEU A 173 -9.33 11.52 10.83
CA LEU A 173 -8.53 11.33 9.63
C LEU A 173 -8.83 12.37 8.54
N LYS A 174 -10.04 12.96 8.52
CA LYS A 174 -10.42 14.02 7.57
C LYS A 174 -9.38 15.14 7.48
N SER A 175 -8.79 15.50 8.63
CA SER A 175 -7.83 16.61 8.74
C SER A 175 -6.43 16.29 8.20
N VAL A 176 -6.12 15.01 7.97
CA VAL A 176 -4.78 14.54 7.58
C VAL A 176 -4.75 13.83 6.23
N VAL A 177 -5.90 13.67 5.59
CA VAL A 177 -6.01 13.18 4.21
C VAL A 177 -5.58 14.29 3.24
N ASN A 178 -4.89 13.91 2.16
CA ASN A 178 -4.62 14.79 1.04
C ASN A 178 -5.91 14.98 0.22
N PRO A 179 -6.50 16.18 0.15
CA PRO A 179 -7.76 16.41 -0.57
C PRO A 179 -7.63 16.27 -2.10
N ASP A 180 -6.40 16.31 -2.63
CA ASP A 180 -6.15 16.19 -4.07
C ASP A 180 -5.88 14.73 -4.50
N ALA A 181 -5.76 13.81 -3.54
CA ALA A 181 -5.59 12.39 -3.82
C ALA A 181 -6.91 11.74 -4.25
N THR A 182 -6.83 10.74 -5.11
CA THR A 182 -7.98 9.87 -5.42
C THR A 182 -8.12 8.78 -4.35
N ASP A 183 -9.26 8.12 -4.28
CA ASP A 183 -9.49 7.03 -3.33
C ASP A 183 -10.34 5.89 -3.92
N ILE A 184 -10.19 4.70 -3.34
CA ILE A 184 -11.08 3.56 -3.52
C ILE A 184 -11.36 2.89 -2.16
N PHE A 185 -12.40 2.04 -2.12
CA PHE A 185 -12.65 1.14 -0.99
C PHE A 185 -12.18 -0.28 -1.34
N GLU A 186 -10.96 -0.65 -0.95
CA GLU A 186 -10.40 -1.99 -1.18
C GLU A 186 -10.83 -2.97 -0.07
N ILE A 187 -12.09 -3.37 -0.13
CA ILE A 187 -12.74 -4.15 0.93
C ILE A 187 -13.23 -5.50 0.40
N ASN A 188 -13.44 -6.45 1.31
CA ASN A 188 -14.04 -7.74 0.97
C ASN A 188 -15.50 -7.57 0.53
N LEU A 189 -15.81 -8.02 -0.69
CA LEU A 189 -17.19 -8.10 -1.19
C LEU A 189 -17.73 -9.51 -1.00
N LYS A 190 -18.97 -9.62 -0.50
CA LYS A 190 -19.68 -10.92 -0.48
C LYS A 190 -19.93 -11.45 -1.87
N ASP A 191 -20.17 -10.54 -2.81
CA ASP A 191 -20.31 -10.82 -4.24
C ASP A 191 -19.48 -9.82 -5.02
N GLN A 192 -18.46 -10.30 -5.74
CA GLN A 192 -17.55 -9.48 -6.53
C GLN A 192 -18.25 -8.72 -7.68
N MET A 193 -19.47 -9.14 -8.04
CA MET A 193 -20.29 -8.45 -9.05
C MET A 193 -21.21 -7.38 -8.45
N ASN A 194 -21.18 -7.18 -7.13
CA ASN A 194 -22.03 -6.22 -6.43
C ASN A 194 -21.22 -5.30 -5.52
N SER A 195 -21.20 -4.00 -5.84
CA SER A 195 -20.45 -3.00 -5.07
C SER A 195 -21.20 -2.49 -3.82
N GLN A 196 -22.05 -3.32 -3.19
CA GLN A 196 -22.92 -2.88 -2.10
C GLN A 196 -22.11 -2.38 -0.89
N GLU A 197 -21.13 -3.16 -0.48
CA GLU A 197 -20.21 -2.88 0.63
C GLU A 197 -19.39 -1.60 0.37
N MET A 198 -18.95 -1.37 -0.88
CA MET A 198 -18.21 -0.15 -1.26
C MET A 198 -19.10 1.09 -1.17
N ARG A 199 -20.35 0.98 -1.64
CA ARG A 199 -21.33 2.09 -1.52
C ARG A 199 -21.67 2.37 -0.06
N ALA A 200 -21.80 1.34 0.78
CA ALA A 200 -22.04 1.50 2.21
C ALA A 200 -20.87 2.22 2.88
N SER A 201 -19.64 1.84 2.53
CA SER A 201 -18.42 2.48 3.01
C SER A 201 -18.33 3.96 2.62
N TYR A 202 -18.67 4.29 1.37
CA TYR A 202 -18.77 5.68 0.92
C TYR A 202 -19.78 6.49 1.73
N GLN A 203 -20.99 5.95 1.98
CA GLN A 203 -21.99 6.67 2.77
C GLN A 203 -21.54 6.87 4.23
N TYR A 204 -20.88 5.87 4.81
CA TYR A 204 -20.30 5.99 6.15
C TYR A 204 -19.24 7.10 6.19
N LEU A 205 -18.25 7.07 5.28
CA LEU A 205 -17.18 8.06 5.23
C LEU A 205 -17.74 9.48 5.07
N LYS A 206 -18.69 9.65 4.14
CA LYS A 206 -19.38 10.91 3.91
C LYS A 206 -20.07 11.40 5.18
N ALA A 207 -20.81 10.54 5.90
CA ALA A 207 -21.47 10.93 7.14
C ALA A 207 -20.46 11.32 8.23
N SER A 208 -19.39 10.53 8.40
CA SER A 208 -18.32 10.77 9.37
C SER A 208 -17.55 12.06 9.11
N TRP A 209 -17.44 12.49 7.85
CA TRP A 209 -16.74 13.71 7.46
C TRP A 209 -17.66 14.91 7.25
N GLN A 210 -18.97 14.76 7.19
CA GLN A 210 -19.92 15.88 7.10
C GLN A 210 -20.33 16.44 8.46
N THR A 211 -20.14 15.70 9.56
CA THR A 211 -20.48 16.13 10.94
C THR A 211 -19.55 17.19 11.54
N SER A 212 -18.85 17.98 10.71
CA SER A 212 -18.05 19.12 11.15
C SER A 212 -18.81 20.43 10.88
N GLY A 213 -19.64 20.82 11.85
CA GLY A 213 -20.13 22.19 12.04
C GLY A 213 -19.43 22.82 13.23
#